data_AF-A0A850Q3D6-F1
#
_entry.id   AF-A0A850Q3D6-F1
#
_cell.length_a   1.000
_cell.length_b   1.000
_cell.length_c   1.000
_cell.angle_alpha   90.00
_cell.angle_beta   90.00
_cell.angle_gamma   90.00
#
_symmetry.space_group_name_H-M   'P 1'
#
loop_
_entity.id
_entity.type
_entity.pdbx_description
1 polymer ?
#
loop_
_entity_poly.entity_id
_entity_poly.type
_entity_poly.pdbx_seq_one_letter_code
_entity_poly.pdbx_strand_id
1 'polypeptide(L)' 'SKIEGGLRVTRSSPKFNLISTHTARRSGATNMYLAGIPTLSIMKITGHRTEKAFMRYIQMTEEDNAIKLMESSFFKKPNP' A
#
# COMPACT_ATOMS: atom_id res chain seq x y z
N SER A 1 0.50 -8.38 -20.20
CA SER A 1 0.82 -9.17 -21.40
C SER A 1 -0.45 -9.78 -21.96
N LYS A 2 -0.73 -9.57 -23.24
CA LYS A 2 -1.76 -10.34 -23.95
C LYS A 2 -1.07 -11.48 -24.69
N ILE A 3 -1.78 -12.59 -24.87
CA ILE A 3 -1.36 -13.64 -25.80
C ILE A 3 -2.05 -13.32 -27.13
N GLU A 4 -1.26 -13.10 -28.17
CA GLU A 4 -1.74 -12.89 -29.54
C GLU A 4 -1.11 -14.01 -30.40
N GLY A 5 -1.94 -14.86 -31.00
CA GLY A 5 -1.46 -15.99 -31.82
C GLY A 5 -0.60 -17.01 -31.06
N GLY A 6 -0.78 -17.18 -29.75
CA GLY A 6 0.04 -18.09 -28.93
C GLY A 6 1.35 -17.47 -28.41
N LEU A 7 1.70 -16.26 -28.82
CA LEU A 7 2.89 -15.56 -28.36
C LEU A 7 2.56 -14.51 -27.29
N ARG A 8 3.41 -14.41 -26.27
CA ARG A 8 3.28 -13.40 -25.21
C ARG A 8 3.80 -12.06 -25.74
N VAL A 9 2.89 -11.11 -25.97
CA VAL A 9 3.23 -9.77 -26.48
C VAL A 9 3.26 -8.77 -25.34
N THR A 10 4.35 -8.00 -25.27
CA THR A 10 4.54 -6.86 -24.36
C THR A 10 4.50 -5.58 -25.19
N ARG A 11 3.68 -4.61 -24.79
CA ARG A 11 3.59 -3.28 -25.41
C ARG A 11 3.97 -2.23 -24.38
N SER A 12 4.69 -1.20 -24.82
CA SER A 12 4.98 -0.02 -24.02
C SER A 12 3.82 0.97 -24.12
N SER A 13 3.36 1.49 -22.98
CA SER A 13 2.30 2.50 -22.89
C SER A 13 2.72 3.57 -21.89
N PRO A 14 2.32 4.84 -22.09
CA PRO A 14 2.53 5.89 -21.09
C PRO A 14 1.91 5.50 -19.74
N LYS A 15 2.61 5.81 -18.64
CA LYS A 15 2.22 5.40 -17.27
C LYS A 15 0.79 5.81 -16.92
N PHE A 16 0.37 7.02 -17.29
CA PHE A 16 -0.97 7.54 -16.97
C PHE A 16 -2.11 6.71 -17.58
N ASN A 17 -1.88 6.05 -18.73
CA ASN A 17 -2.87 5.15 -19.35
C ASN A 17 -3.05 3.84 -18.57
N LEU A 18 -2.13 3.51 -17.67
CA LEU A 18 -2.16 2.31 -16.85
C LEU A 18 -2.67 2.58 -15.43
N ILE A 19 -2.88 3.85 -15.06
CA ILE A 19 -3.43 4.25 -13.76
C ILE A 19 -4.94 4.07 -13.79
N SER A 20 -5.46 3.35 -12.80
CA SER A 20 -6.89 3.14 -12.59
C SER A 20 -7.29 3.52 -11.16
N THR A 21 -8.60 3.53 -10.89
CA THR A 21 -9.16 3.68 -9.54
C THR A 21 -8.57 2.68 -8.55
N HIS A 22 -8.29 1.45 -8.97
CA HIS A 22 -7.66 0.45 -8.12
C HIS A 22 -6.21 0.83 -7.76
N THR A 23 -5.43 1.38 -8.71
CA THR A 23 -4.09 1.92 -8.45
C THR A 23 -4.14 3.09 -7.46
N ALA A 24 -5.10 4.01 -7.65
CA ALA A 24 -5.30 5.14 -6.75
C ALA A 24 -5.67 4.67 -5.33
N ARG A 25 -6.59 3.71 -5.20
CA ARG A 25 -7.01 3.13 -3.91
C ARG A 25 -5.84 2.46 -3.18
N ARG A 26 -4.99 1.72 -3.89
CA ARG A 26 -3.76 1.12 -3.30
C ARG A 26 -2.80 2.17 -2.79
N SER A 27 -2.53 3.18 -3.59
CA SER A 27 -1.63 4.28 -3.23
C SER A 27 -2.16 5.05 -2.02
N GLY A 28 -3.47 5.36 -2.03
CA GLY A 28 -4.13 6.04 -0.91
C GLY A 28 -4.08 5.26 0.39
N ALA A 29 -4.36 3.94 0.36
CA ALA A 29 -4.30 3.09 1.56
C ALA A 29 -2.90 3.06 2.19
N THR A 30 -1.86 2.93 1.35
CA THR A 30 -0.46 2.92 1.82
C THR A 30 -0.07 4.27 2.43
N ASN A 31 -0.39 5.38 1.76
CA ASN A 31 -0.06 6.73 2.25
C ASN A 31 -0.77 7.05 3.58
N MET A 32 -2.05 6.71 3.71
CA MET A 32 -2.78 6.90 4.96
C MET A 32 -2.16 6.10 6.11
N TYR A 33 -1.69 4.89 5.83
CA TYR A 33 -1.06 4.04 6.83
C TYR A 33 0.32 4.57 7.26
N LEU A 34 1.12 5.04 6.31
CA LEU A 34 2.40 5.71 6.59
C LEU A 34 2.21 7.01 7.37
N ALA A 35 1.14 7.75 7.09
CA ALA A 35 0.74 8.94 7.86
C ALA A 35 0.20 8.64 9.28
N GLY A 36 0.21 7.38 9.72
CA GLY A 36 -0.19 6.99 11.07
C GLY A 36 -1.71 6.95 11.30
N ILE A 37 -2.52 7.03 10.24
CA ILE A 37 -3.99 6.94 10.39
C ILE A 37 -4.34 5.53 10.91
N PRO A 38 -5.27 5.41 11.87
CA PRO A 38 -5.66 4.10 12.41
C PRO A 38 -6.11 3.13 11.31
N THR A 39 -5.52 1.93 11.30
CA THR A 39 -5.79 0.84 10.33
C THR A 39 -7.29 0.62 10.12
N LEU A 40 -8.07 0.57 11.21
CA LEU A 40 -9.52 0.35 11.15
C LEU A 40 -10.26 1.46 10.39
N SER A 41 -9.81 2.72 10.51
CA SER A 41 -10.40 3.84 9.78
C SER A 41 -10.09 3.74 8.29
N ILE A 42 -8.85 3.40 7.92
CA ILE A 42 -8.45 3.20 6.53
C ILE A 42 -9.23 2.02 5.92
N MET A 43 -9.37 0.92 6.66
CA MET A 43 -10.15 -0.24 6.22
C MET A 43 -11.62 0.10 5.95
N LYS A 44 -12.25 0.90 6.82
CA LYS A 44 -13.62 1.40 6.61
C LYS A 44 -13.74 2.24 5.34
N ILE A 45 -12.84 3.19 5.12
CA ILE A 45 -12.84 4.07 3.94
C ILE A 45 -12.58 3.28 2.66
N THR A 46 -11.63 2.34 2.71
CA THR A 46 -11.23 1.55 1.55
C THR A 46 -12.12 0.34 1.32
N GLY A 47 -13.10 0.05 2.18
CA GLY A 47 -14.03 -1.07 2.04
C GLY A 47 -13.43 -2.45 2.31
N HIS A 48 -12.35 -2.55 3.09
CA HIS A 48 -11.75 -3.83 3.47
C HIS A 48 -12.39 -4.40 4.73
N ARG A 49 -12.85 -5.65 4.65
CA ARG A 49 -13.46 -6.35 5.80
C ARG A 49 -12.46 -7.13 6.65
N THR A 50 -11.38 -7.61 6.04
CA THR A 50 -10.36 -8.42 6.73
C THR A 50 -9.00 -7.76 6.63
N GLU A 51 -8.24 -7.87 7.71
CA GLU A 51 -6.88 -7.34 7.79
C GLU A 51 -5.97 -7.99 6.75
N LYS A 52 -6.08 -9.32 6.56
CA LYS A 52 -5.34 -10.04 5.50
C LYS A 52 -5.57 -9.45 4.11
N ALA A 53 -6.79 -8.99 3.80
CA ALA A 53 -7.07 -8.35 2.52
C ALA A 53 -6.48 -6.93 2.46
N PHE A 54 -6.56 -6.19 3.55
CA PHE A 54 -6.01 -4.85 3.69
C PHE A 54 -4.49 -4.83 3.59
N MET A 55 -3.78 -5.75 4.25
CA MET A 55 -2.32 -5.82 4.24
C MET A 55 -1.75 -6.07 2.84
N ARG A 56 -2.51 -6.67 1.91
CA ARG A 56 -2.09 -6.78 0.50
C ARG A 56 -2.10 -5.44 -0.26
N TYR A 57 -2.79 -4.43 0.26
CA TYR A 57 -2.83 -3.09 -0.30
C TYR A 57 -1.72 -2.20 0.27
N ILE A 58 -1.16 -2.56 1.42
CA ILE A 58 -0.07 -1.86 2.07
C ILE A 58 1.23 -2.42 1.53
N GLN A 59 1.86 -1.68 0.61
CA GLN A 59 3.20 -2.04 0.12
C GLN A 59 4.26 -1.34 0.98
N MET A 60 4.33 -1.75 2.24
CA MET A 60 5.34 -1.27 3.18
C MET A 60 6.63 -2.06 2.98
N THR A 61 7.76 -1.36 2.86
CA THR A 61 9.10 -1.97 2.84
C THR A 61 9.53 -2.37 4.26
N GLU A 62 10.60 -3.15 4.38
CA GLU A 62 11.15 -3.51 5.69
C GLU A 62 11.66 -2.25 6.42
N GLU A 63 12.24 -1.32 5.66
CA GLU A 63 12.73 -0.03 6.15
C GLU A 63 11.59 0.85 6.67
N ASP A 64 10.50 0.96 5.93
CA ASP A 64 9.31 1.72 6.35
C ASP A 64 8.73 1.16 7.67
N ASN A 65 8.71 -0.17 7.80
CA ASN A 65 8.27 -0.83 9.02
C ASN A 65 9.22 -0.55 10.20
N ALA A 66 10.53 -0.57 9.96
CA ALA A 66 11.52 -0.26 10.98
C ALA A 66 11.39 1.19 11.49
N ILE A 67 11.23 2.16 10.58
CA ILE A 67 11.00 3.58 10.92
C ILE A 67 9.74 3.72 11.78
N LYS A 68 8.63 3.09 11.36
CA LYS A 68 7.37 3.16 12.09
C LYS A 68 7.45 2.55 13.49
N LEU A 69 8.21 1.46 13.65
CA LEU A 69 8.47 0.86 14.96
C LEU A 69 9.30 1.79 15.85
N MET A 70 10.36 2.40 15.32
CA MET A 70 11.18 3.38 16.05
C MET A 70 10.37 4.57 16.55
N GLU A 71 9.39 5.03 15.78
CA GLU A 71 8.53 6.16 16.17
C GLU A 71 7.54 5.82 17.28
N SER A 72 7.25 4.54 17.50
CA SER A 72 6.29 4.11 18.52
C SER A 72 6.80 4.43 19.93
N SER A 73 5.87 4.78 20.81
CA SER A 73 6.14 5.06 22.22
C SER A 73 6.78 3.89 22.98
N PHE A 74 6.66 2.67 22.46
CA PHE A 74 7.27 1.48 23.04
C PHE A 74 8.80 1.47 22.88
N PHE A 75 9.31 1.92 21.73
CA PHE A 75 10.74 1.93 21.42
C PHE A 75 11.42 3.28 21.66
N LYS A 76 10.65 4.38 21.76
CA LYS A 76 11.17 5.65 22.27
C LYS A 76 11.51 5.51 23.76
N LYS A 77 12.81 5.54 24.10
CA LYS A 77 13.24 5.70 25.49
C LYS A 77 12.60 6.96 26.08
N PRO A 78 12.14 6.96 27.34
CA PRO A 78 11.91 8.21 28.04
C PRO A 78 13.22 8.99 28.04
N ASN A 79 13.20 10.24 27.57
CA ASN A 79 14.34 11.14 27.77
C ASN A 79 14.63 11.20 29.27
N PRO A 80 15.89 11.03 29.71
CA PRO A 80 16.27 11.30 31.09
C PRO A 80 16.03 12.76 31.47
#